data_AF-A0A8T5UUS1-F1
#
_entry.id   AF-A0A8T5UUS1-F1
#
_cell.length_a   1.000
_cell.length_b   1.000
_cell.length_c   1.000
_cell.angle_alpha   90.00
_cell.angle_beta   90.00
_cell.angle_gamma   90.00
#
_symmetry.space_group_name_H-M   'P 1'
#
loop_
_entity.id
_entity.type
_entity.pdbx_description
1 polymer ?
#
loop_
_entity_poly.entity_id
_entity_poly.type
_entity_poly.pdbx_seq_one_letter_code
_entity_poly.pdbx_strand_id
1 'polypeptide(L)' 'MDYKYKKKINLSFNEAVSRVKEELKKEGFGVLTEINVKETLKKKIDNIR' A
#
# COMPACT_ATOMS: atom_id res chain seq x y z
N MET A 1 15.44 14.37 11.88
CA MET A 1 15.46 12.93 11.53
C MET A 1 14.22 12.65 10.70
N ASP A 2 14.39 12.23 9.44
CA ASP A 2 13.27 11.85 8.58
C ASP A 2 13.00 10.35 8.78
N TYR A 3 11.85 10.02 9.38
CA TYR A 3 11.49 8.64 9.72
C TYR A 3 10.80 7.89 8.56
N LYS A 4 10.96 8.36 7.32
CA LYS A 4 10.33 7.76 6.14
C LYS A 4 11.16 7.98 4.88
N TYR A 5 11.15 6.96 4.03
CA TYR A 5 11.60 7.08 2.65
C TYR A 5 10.38 7.30 1.76
N LYS A 6 10.39 8.36 0.94
CA LYS A 6 9.28 8.67 0.00
C LYS A 6 9.84 9.05 -1.37
N LYS A 7 9.22 8.56 -2.43
CA LYS A 7 9.49 8.96 -3.81
C LYS A 7 8.17 9.20 -4.53
N LYS A 8 8.04 10.32 -5.23
CA LYS A 8 6.89 10.58 -6.11
C LYS A 8 7.15 9.91 -7.46
N ILE A 9 6.16 9.20 -7.97
CA ILE A 9 6.20 8.50 -9.26
C ILE A 9 4.96 8.89 -10.05
N ASN A 10 5.10 9.03 -11.37
CA ASN A 10 4.02 9.43 -12.26
C ASN A 10 3.30 8.20 -12.81
N LEU A 11 2.72 7.40 -11.91
CA LEU A 11 2.02 6.15 -12.21
C LEU A 11 0.65 6.16 -11.53
N SER A 12 -0.31 5.42 -12.10
CA SER A 12 -1.58 5.20 -11.41
C SER A 12 -1.36 4.39 -10.13
N PHE A 13 -2.29 4.51 -9.17
CA PHE A 13 -2.18 3.79 -7.89
C PHE A 13 -2.03 2.27 -8.10
N ASN A 14 -2.82 1.69 -9.01
CA ASN A 14 -2.77 0.26 -9.30
C ASN A 14 -1.43 -0.16 -9.92
N GLU A 15 -0.91 0.60 -10.88
CA GLU A 15 0.40 0.31 -11.48
C GLU A 15 1.53 0.45 -10.46
N ALA A 16 1.46 1.47 -9.60
CA ALA A 16 2.43 1.67 -8.53
C ALA A 16 2.44 0.48 -7.55
N VAL A 17 1.27 -0.01 -7.14
CA VAL A 17 1.15 -1.18 -6.25
C VAL A 17 1.73 -2.44 -6.90
N SER A 18 1.36 -2.73 -8.15
CA SER A 18 1.88 -3.90 -8.86
C SER A 18 3.40 -3.84 -8.99
N ARG A 19 3.94 -2.71 -9.46
CA ARG A 19 5.38 -2.53 -9.63
C ARG A 19 6.14 -2.67 -8.33
N VAL A 20 5.64 -2.08 -7.24
CA VAL A 20 6.28 -2.20 -5.91
C VAL A 20 6.28 -3.65 -5.42
N LYS A 21 5.17 -4.38 -5.58
CA LYS A 21 5.09 -5.80 -5.23
C LYS A 21 6.09 -6.65 -6.03
N GLU A 22 6.20 -6.40 -7.33
CA GLU A 22 7.14 -7.12 -8.18
C GLU A 22 8.60 -6.87 -7.79
N GLU A 23 8.98 -5.61 -7.55
CA GLU A 23 10.33 -5.26 -7.14
C GLU A 23 10.67 -5.82 -5.75
N LEU A 24 9.73 -5.72 -4.79
CA LEU A 24 9.89 -6.34 -3.46
C LEU A 24 10.09 -7.86 -3.59
N LYS A 25 9.31 -8.52 -4.45
CA LYS A 25 9.44 -9.97 -4.70
C LYS A 25 10.79 -10.34 -5.30
N LYS A 26 11.33 -9.54 -6.23
CA LYS A 26 12.68 -9.75 -6.82
C LYS A 26 13.77 -9.64 -5.76
N GLU A 27 13.63 -8.70 -4.84
CA GLU A 27 14.54 -8.50 -3.71
C GLU A 27 14.31 -9.51 -2.57
N GLY A 28 13.43 -10.49 -2.74
CA GLY A 28 13.14 -11.52 -1.73
C GLY A 28 12.23 -11.05 -0.58
N PHE A 29 11.69 -9.84 -0.66
CA PHE A 29 10.71 -9.31 0.29
C PHE A 29 9.30 -9.77 -0.08
N GLY A 30 8.82 -10.83 0.59
CA GLY A 30 7.45 -11.29 0.48
C GLY A 30 6.48 -10.38 1.24
N VAL A 31 5.43 -9.90 0.56
CA VAL A 31 4.33 -9.19 1.22
C VAL A 31 3.42 -10.21 1.91
N LEU A 32 3.49 -10.29 3.24
CA LEU A 32 2.72 -11.26 4.03
C LEU A 32 1.26 -10.85 4.23
N THR A 33 0.98 -9.55 4.21
CA THR A 33 -0.36 -9.04 4.49
C THR A 33 -0.61 -7.78 3.71
N GLU A 34 -1.74 -7.72 3.02
CA GLU A 34 -2.26 -6.53 2.36
C GLU A 34 -3.58 -6.14 3.00
N ILE A 35 -3.67 -4.90 3.47
CA ILE A 35 -4.88 -4.38 4.11
C ILE A 35 -5.34 -3.16 3.32
N ASN A 36 -6.55 -3.24 2.76
CA ASN A 36 -7.19 -2.09 2.15
C ASN A 36 -7.74 -1.15 3.23
N VAL A 37 -6.90 -0.23 3.68
CA VAL A 37 -7.25 0.74 4.73
C VAL A 37 -8.51 1.54 4.41
N LYS A 38 -8.77 1.87 3.14
CA LYS A 38 -9.95 2.63 2.72
C LYS A 38 -11.23 1.86 3.00
N GLU A 39 -11.25 0.57 2.68
CA GLU A 39 -12.40 -0.29 2.93
C GLU A 39 -12.57 -0.57 4.44
N THR A 40 -11.48 -0.84 5.15
CA THR A 40 -11.51 -1.09 6.59
C THR A 40 -12.04 0.10 7.37
N LEU A 41 -11.62 1.33 7.00
CA LEU A 41 -12.13 2.57 7.60
C LEU A 41 -13.61 2.76 7.29
N LYS A 42 -14.04 2.52 6.04
CA LYS A 42 -15.45 2.62 5.66
C LYS A 42 -16.31 1.69 6.53
N LYS A 43 -15.97 0.40 6.62
CA LYS A 43 -16.69 -0.58 7.44
C LYS A 43 -16.77 -0.18 8.93
N LYS A 44 -15.67 0.34 9.50
CA LYS A 44 -15.65 0.75 10.91
C LYS A 44 -16.46 2.01 11.20
N ILE A 45 -16.43 2.99 10.30
CA ILE A 45 -17.14 4.27 10.46
C ILE A 45 -18.63 4.11 10.13
N ASP A 46 -18.97 3.25 9.17
CA ASP A 46 -20.36 2.94 8.81
C ASP A 46 -21.11 2.31 10.00
N ASN A 47 -20.46 1.43 10.76
CA ASN A 47 -20.99 0.84 11.99
C ASN A 47 -21.13 1.82 13.18
N ILE A 48 -20.66 3.06 13.05
CA ILE A 48 -20.74 4.10 14.09
C ILE A 48 -21.88 5.09 13.79
N ARG A 49 -22.58 4.93 12.66
CA ARG A 49 -23.57 5.90 12.17
C ARG A 49 -25.01 5.52 12.45
#